data_AF-A0A4Y8L1M9-F1
#
_entry.id   AF-A0A4Y8L1M9-F1
#
_cell.length_a   1.000
_cell.length_b   1.000
_cell.length_c   1.000
_cell.angle_alpha   90.00
_cell.angle_beta   90.00
_cell.angle_gamma   90.00
#
_symmetry.space_group_name_H-M   'P 1'
#
loop_
_entity.id
_entity.type
_entity.pdbx_description
1 polymer ?
#
loop_
_entity_poly.entity_id
_entity_poly.type
_entity_poly.pdbx_seq_one_letter_code
_entity_poly.pdbx_strand_id
1 'polypeptide(L)'
;MKLGNSGSGNTGKKYIKIKEGTEVSPENEAKAQRFALWFGNWYERLKAELMNKSTYDEDVLNDTFMRMYDKIRFGGLDIADYKAYFHRAFFTNFMQQVFAEQQIRTTPLGLEDRMDNTGAEEELIEYKLSLEYDIFDYVYRKYPVQQFELFKMYIRLKPAINYVQLSQITKISVTSISEIISKIRRDVQRHDGFRCRRRQTLRCCEW
;
A
#
# COMPACT_ATOMS: atom_id res chain seq x y z
N MET A 1 -23.11 5.58 -24.56
CA MET A 1 -23.78 6.57 -23.68
C MET A 1 -22.74 7.60 -23.26
N LYS A 2 -22.80 8.85 -23.75
CA LYS A 2 -21.88 9.91 -23.29
C LYS A 2 -22.34 10.38 -21.91
N LEU A 3 -21.55 10.09 -20.87
CA LEU A 3 -21.78 10.60 -19.53
C LEU A 3 -21.64 12.13 -19.57
N GLY A 4 -22.61 12.86 -19.01
CA GLY A 4 -22.69 14.34 -19.04
C GLY A 4 -21.54 15.10 -18.35
N ASN A 5 -20.48 14.41 -17.92
CA ASN A 5 -19.24 14.99 -17.39
C ASN A 5 -18.09 15.02 -18.41
N SER A 6 -18.34 14.70 -19.69
CA SER A 6 -17.32 14.61 -20.75
C SER A 6 -16.92 15.96 -21.38
N GLY A 7 -17.47 17.08 -20.89
CA GLY A 7 -16.98 18.42 -21.25
C GLY A 7 -15.76 18.78 -20.40
N SER A 8 -14.58 18.82 -21.01
CA SER A 8 -13.28 19.16 -20.42
C SER A 8 -13.15 20.65 -20.04
N GLY A 9 -14.15 21.21 -19.36
CA GLY A 9 -14.22 22.62 -18.96
C GLY A 9 -14.63 22.86 -17.51
N ASN A 10 -14.57 21.84 -16.65
CA ASN A 10 -14.99 21.95 -15.26
C ASN A 10 -13.84 22.43 -14.35
N THR A 11 -13.28 23.61 -14.64
CA THR A 11 -12.18 24.25 -13.89
C THR A 11 -12.64 24.95 -12.61
N GLY A 12 -13.76 24.52 -12.04
CA GLY A 12 -14.29 25.16 -10.83
C GLY A 12 -15.58 24.56 -10.33
N LYS A 13 -15.59 23.26 -9.98
CA LYS A 13 -16.64 22.75 -9.09
C LYS A 13 -16.52 23.48 -7.75
N LYS A 14 -17.32 24.52 -7.55
CA LYS A 14 -17.48 25.16 -6.23
C LYS A 14 -18.27 24.18 -5.35
N TYR A 15 -17.56 23.37 -4.58
CA TYR A 15 -18.17 22.58 -3.54
C TYR A 15 -18.73 23.54 -2.50
N ILE A 16 -20.04 23.50 -2.27
CA ILE A 16 -20.68 24.21 -1.16
C ILE A 16 -20.07 23.61 0.11
N LYS A 17 -19.08 24.30 0.69
CA LYS A 17 -18.62 24.03 2.05
C LYS A 17 -19.65 24.65 2.97
N ILE A 18 -20.43 23.80 3.65
CA ILE A 18 -21.32 24.25 4.72
C ILE A 18 -20.41 24.92 5.75
N LYS A 19 -20.51 26.24 5.90
CA LYS A 19 -19.73 26.98 6.91
C LYS A 19 -20.39 26.75 8.27
N GLU A 20 -19.58 26.52 9.29
CA GLU A 20 -20.04 26.54 10.68
C GLU A 20 -20.77 27.87 10.95
N GLY A 21 -22.03 27.80 11.37
CA GLY A 21 -22.88 28.97 11.61
C GLY A 21 -23.81 29.39 10.46
N THR A 22 -24.03 28.55 9.44
CA THR A 22 -25.03 28.85 8.40
C THR A 22 -26.45 28.77 8.99
N GLU A 23 -27.17 29.90 9.03
CA GLU A 23 -28.55 29.92 9.49
C GLU A 23 -29.46 29.11 8.57
N VAL A 24 -30.18 28.15 9.15
CA VAL A 24 -31.11 27.28 8.41
C VAL A 24 -32.40 28.06 8.16
N SER A 25 -32.71 28.31 6.89
CA SER A 25 -34.02 28.83 6.51
C SER A 25 -35.11 27.79 6.85
N PRO A 26 -36.25 28.20 7.43
CA PRO A 26 -37.36 27.29 7.73
C PRO A 26 -37.89 26.56 6.48
N GLU A 27 -37.73 27.15 5.29
CA GLU A 27 -38.09 26.50 4.03
C GLU A 27 -37.17 25.31 3.70
N ASN A 28 -35.86 25.44 3.96
CA ASN A 28 -34.89 24.37 3.73
C ASN A 28 -35.06 23.24 4.74
N GLU A 29 -35.40 23.57 5.98
CA GLU A 29 -35.75 22.59 7.02
C GLU A 29 -36.98 21.76 6.59
N ALA A 30 -38.03 22.42 6.08
CA ALA A 30 -39.22 21.73 5.58
C ALA A 30 -38.90 20.81 4.39
N LYS A 31 -38.02 21.23 3.47
CA LYS A 31 -37.55 20.39 2.35
C LYS A 31 -36.75 19.19 2.85
N ALA A 32 -35.88 19.37 3.84
CA ALA A 32 -35.10 18.28 4.43
C ALA A 32 -35.99 17.25 5.14
N GLN A 33 -37.01 17.71 5.88
CA GLN A 33 -37.99 16.83 6.52
C GLN A 33 -38.82 16.04 5.50
N ARG A 34 -39.24 16.65 4.39
CA ARG A 34 -39.93 15.94 3.29
C ARG A 34 -39.04 14.84 2.70
N PHE A 35 -37.76 15.13 2.52
CA PHE A 35 -36.79 14.13 2.07
C PHE A 35 -36.64 12.98 3.09
N ALA A 36 -36.56 13.29 4.39
CA ALA A 36 -36.46 12.28 5.46
C ALA A 36 -37.69 11.36 5.51
N LEU A 37 -38.89 11.93 5.40
CA LEU A 37 -40.14 11.15 5.33
C LEU A 37 -40.18 10.25 4.08
N TRP A 38 -39.79 10.79 2.92
CA TRP A 38 -39.69 10.02 1.70
C TRP A 38 -38.71 8.85 1.87
N PHE A 39 -37.53 9.10 2.43
CA PHE A 39 -36.50 8.10 2.64
C PHE A 39 -36.96 6.98 3.57
N GLY A 40 -37.58 7.32 4.71
CA GLY A 40 -38.13 6.32 5.63
C GLY A 40 -39.17 5.40 4.96
N ASN A 41 -40.06 5.97 4.15
CA ASN A 41 -41.06 5.19 3.40
C ASN A 41 -40.45 4.33 2.28
N TRP A 42 -39.33 4.76 1.70
CA TRP A 42 -38.65 4.07 0.61
C TRP A 42 -37.50 3.17 1.06
N TYR A 43 -37.15 3.16 2.35
CA TYR A 43 -35.97 2.49 2.89
C TYR A 43 -35.88 1.01 2.49
N GLU A 44 -36.90 0.23 2.80
CA GLU A 44 -36.93 -1.21 2.49
C GLU A 44 -36.87 -1.49 0.99
N ARG A 45 -37.50 -0.63 0.17
CA ARG A 45 -37.46 -0.76 -1.29
C ARG A 45 -36.07 -0.44 -1.84
N LEU A 46 -35.42 0.61 -1.32
CA LEU A 46 -34.04 0.96 -1.69
C LEU A 46 -33.09 -0.17 -1.29
N LYS A 47 -33.22 -0.69 -0.06
CA LYS A 47 -32.46 -1.84 0.43
C LYS A 47 -32.61 -3.05 -0.48
N ALA A 48 -33.83 -3.45 -0.81
CA ALA A 48 -34.09 -4.55 -1.73
C ALA A 48 -33.49 -4.33 -3.13
N GLU A 49 -33.63 -3.11 -3.69
CA GLU A 49 -33.05 -2.77 -5.00
C GLU A 49 -31.52 -2.82 -5.01
N LEU A 50 -30.88 -2.42 -3.92
CA LEU A 50 -29.41 -2.45 -3.78
C LEU A 50 -28.88 -3.87 -3.51
N MET A 51 -29.60 -4.68 -2.73
CA MET A 51 -29.28 -6.09 -2.53
C MET A 51 -29.34 -6.87 -3.84
N ASN A 52 -30.38 -6.64 -4.65
CA ASN A 52 -30.53 -7.25 -5.99
C ASN A 52 -29.39 -6.89 -6.95
N LYS A 53 -28.71 -5.76 -6.73
CA LYS A 53 -27.56 -5.31 -7.53
C LYS A 53 -26.22 -5.72 -6.92
N SER A 54 -26.22 -6.43 -5.79
CA SER A 54 -25.02 -6.80 -5.02
C SER A 54 -24.14 -5.59 -4.64
N THR A 55 -24.76 -4.43 -4.43
CA THR A 55 -24.09 -3.17 -4.06
C THR A 55 -24.65 -2.62 -2.77
N TYR A 56 -25.25 -3.47 -1.93
CA TYR A 56 -25.82 -3.05 -0.66
C TYR A 56 -24.72 -2.88 0.38
N ASP A 57 -24.63 -1.67 0.92
CA ASP A 57 -23.81 -1.31 2.06
C ASP A 57 -24.64 -0.35 2.93
N GLU A 58 -24.90 -0.74 4.17
CA GLU A 58 -25.79 0.00 5.09
C GLU A 58 -25.13 1.30 5.55
N ASP A 59 -23.80 1.33 5.69
CA ASP A 59 -23.04 2.52 6.08
C ASP A 59 -23.05 3.54 4.94
N VAL A 60 -22.79 3.12 3.70
CA VAL A 60 -22.86 3.99 2.51
C VAL A 60 -24.26 4.56 2.33
N LEU A 61 -25.29 3.76 2.60
CA LEU A 61 -26.68 4.16 2.46
C LEU A 61 -27.03 5.26 3.48
N ASN A 62 -26.66 5.07 4.74
CA ASN A 62 -26.86 6.04 5.80
C ASN A 62 -26.02 7.32 5.58
N ASP A 63 -24.75 7.19 5.18
CA ASP A 63 -23.90 8.33 4.84
C ASP A 63 -24.46 9.14 3.67
N THR A 64 -25.01 8.46 2.67
CA THR A 64 -25.64 9.11 1.52
C THR A 64 -26.88 9.89 1.95
N PHE A 65 -27.70 9.31 2.83
CA PHE A 65 -28.84 10.00 3.43
C PHE A 65 -28.41 11.25 4.18
N MET A 66 -27.45 11.14 5.12
CA MET A 66 -26.99 12.27 5.94
C MET A 66 -26.42 13.39 5.08
N ARG A 67 -25.56 13.08 4.10
CA ARG A 67 -25.00 14.07 3.17
C ARG A 67 -26.06 14.77 2.33
N MET A 68 -27.10 14.06 1.90
CA MET A 68 -28.19 14.66 1.14
C MET A 68 -29.06 15.53 2.04
N TYR A 69 -29.38 15.06 3.25
CA TYR A 69 -30.14 15.81 4.25
C TYR A 69 -29.46 17.15 4.56
N ASP A 70 -28.16 17.13 4.84
CA ASP A 70 -27.39 18.34 5.14
C ASP A 70 -27.31 19.29 3.93
N LYS A 71 -27.18 18.77 2.71
CA LYS A 71 -27.17 19.59 1.50
C LYS A 71 -28.51 20.26 1.22
N ILE A 72 -29.62 19.60 1.54
CA ILE A 72 -30.96 20.20 1.43
C ILE A 72 -31.13 21.25 2.53
N ARG A 73 -30.81 20.88 3.77
CA ARG A 73 -31.00 21.72 4.97
C ARG A 73 -30.15 23.00 4.96
N PHE A 74 -28.84 22.86 4.73
CA PHE A 74 -27.90 23.98 4.78
C PHE A 74 -27.57 24.55 3.39
N GLY A 75 -27.62 23.72 2.35
CA GLY A 75 -27.26 24.11 0.98
C GLY A 75 -28.42 24.59 0.12
N GLY A 76 -29.68 24.46 0.58
CA GLY A 76 -30.87 24.84 -0.18
C GLY A 76 -31.03 24.04 -1.48
N LEU A 77 -30.49 22.83 -1.54
CA LEU A 77 -30.54 21.98 -2.72
C LEU A 77 -31.99 21.60 -3.05
N ASP A 78 -32.46 21.98 -4.24
CA ASP A 78 -33.76 21.58 -4.75
C ASP A 78 -33.63 20.31 -5.61
N ILE A 79 -34.43 19.29 -5.32
CA ILE A 79 -34.35 17.97 -5.95
C ILE A 79 -35.71 17.62 -6.54
N ALA A 80 -35.77 17.49 -7.86
CA ALA A 80 -36.99 17.11 -8.57
C ALA A 80 -37.35 15.62 -8.43
N ASP A 81 -36.34 14.74 -8.38
CA ASP A 81 -36.53 13.28 -8.22
C ASP A 81 -35.56 12.74 -7.16
N TYR A 82 -36.10 12.47 -5.97
CA TYR A 82 -35.32 11.94 -4.85
C TYR A 82 -34.74 10.55 -5.16
N LYS A 83 -35.45 9.68 -5.88
CA LYS A 83 -34.98 8.31 -6.16
C LYS A 83 -33.77 8.35 -7.09
N ALA A 84 -33.90 9.02 -8.23
CA ALA A 84 -32.82 9.09 -9.22
C ALA A 84 -31.58 9.79 -8.64
N TYR A 85 -31.79 10.87 -7.87
CA TYR A 85 -30.70 11.58 -7.22
C TYR A 85 -30.03 10.73 -6.14
N PHE A 86 -30.81 10.03 -5.31
CA PHE A 86 -30.29 9.18 -4.25
C PHE A 86 -29.45 8.03 -4.80
N HIS A 87 -29.94 7.29 -5.81
CA HIS A 87 -29.14 6.23 -6.43
C HIS A 87 -27.83 6.76 -7.00
N ARG A 88 -27.85 7.93 -7.66
CA ARG A 88 -26.62 8.53 -8.20
C ARG A 88 -25.63 8.90 -7.10
N ALA A 89 -26.11 9.50 -6.01
CA ALA A 89 -25.29 9.85 -4.87
C ALA A 89 -24.72 8.61 -4.18
N PHE A 90 -25.56 7.60 -3.96
CA PHE A 90 -25.20 6.31 -3.39
C PHE A 90 -24.11 5.61 -4.21
N PHE A 91 -24.31 5.44 -5.52
CA PHE A 91 -23.29 4.80 -6.37
C PHE A 91 -21.98 5.57 -6.40
N THR A 92 -22.03 6.91 -6.31
CA THR A 92 -20.81 7.72 -6.24
C THR A 92 -20.04 7.45 -4.94
N ASN A 93 -20.73 7.44 -3.80
CA ASN A 93 -20.13 7.17 -2.50
C ASN A 93 -19.64 5.72 -2.39
N PHE A 94 -20.45 4.76 -2.84
CA PHE A 94 -20.11 3.33 -2.90
C PHE A 94 -18.83 3.11 -3.73
N MET A 95 -18.77 3.67 -4.95
CA MET A 95 -17.57 3.54 -5.78
C MET A 95 -16.35 4.20 -5.13
N GLN A 96 -16.51 5.35 -4.46
CA GLN A 96 -15.41 5.99 -3.73
C GLN A 96 -14.88 5.10 -2.60
N GLN A 97 -15.78 4.45 -1.85
CA GLN A 97 -15.39 3.49 -0.81
C GLN A 97 -14.70 2.27 -1.41
N VAL A 98 -15.25 1.66 -2.47
CA VAL A 98 -14.61 0.54 -3.17
C VAL A 98 -13.22 0.92 -3.66
N PHE A 99 -13.03 2.11 -4.23
CA PHE A 99 -11.70 2.58 -4.63
C PHE A 99 -10.77 2.84 -3.45
N ALA A 100 -11.27 3.38 -2.33
CA ALA A 100 -10.49 3.59 -1.12
C ALA A 100 -10.06 2.26 -0.49
N GLU A 101 -10.97 1.29 -0.40
CA GLU A 101 -10.68 -0.08 0.06
C GLU A 101 -9.69 -0.79 -0.86
N GLN A 102 -9.85 -0.64 -2.19
CA GLN A 102 -8.87 -1.14 -3.14
C GLN A 102 -7.51 -0.46 -2.96
N GLN A 103 -7.46 0.85 -2.70
CA GLN A 103 -6.22 1.56 -2.41
C GLN A 103 -5.55 1.06 -1.13
N ILE A 104 -6.34 0.84 -0.07
CA ILE A 104 -5.87 0.22 1.19
C ILE A 104 -5.32 -1.18 0.90
N ARG A 105 -6.01 -1.99 0.09
CA ARG A 105 -5.54 -3.33 -0.33
C ARG A 105 -4.35 -3.32 -1.29
N THR A 106 -4.14 -2.24 -2.06
CA THR A 106 -2.95 -2.05 -2.90
C THR A 106 -1.78 -1.43 -2.17
N THR A 107 -1.99 -0.94 -0.94
CA THR A 107 -0.87 -0.83 -0.01
C THR A 107 -0.47 -2.26 0.23
N PRO A 108 0.70 -2.72 -0.23
CA PRO A 108 1.15 -4.03 0.18
C PRO A 108 1.18 -3.92 1.70
N LEU A 109 0.38 -4.73 2.39
CA LEU A 109 0.84 -5.20 3.70
C LEU A 109 2.28 -5.61 3.42
N GLY A 110 3.23 -4.88 4.01
CA GLY A 110 4.59 -5.36 4.08
C GLY A 110 4.49 -6.82 4.49
N LEU A 111 5.27 -7.67 3.84
CA LEU A 111 5.23 -9.13 3.92
C LEU A 111 5.48 -9.67 5.36
N GLU A 112 5.27 -8.87 6.40
CA GLU A 112 5.77 -9.04 7.76
C GLU A 112 4.69 -9.27 8.81
N ASP A 113 3.40 -9.43 8.45
CA ASP A 113 2.36 -9.75 9.45
C ASP A 113 1.49 -10.97 9.09
N ARG A 114 2.14 -11.96 8.48
CA ARG A 114 1.77 -13.36 8.70
C ARG A 114 2.89 -13.97 9.52
N MET A 115 2.65 -14.22 10.80
CA MET A 115 3.42 -15.21 11.54
C MET A 115 3.12 -16.57 10.90
N ASP A 116 3.82 -16.87 9.80
CA ASP A 116 3.82 -18.19 9.20
C ASP A 116 4.72 -19.07 10.07
N ASN A 117 4.10 -19.81 11.00
CA ASN A 117 4.79 -20.86 11.74
C ASN A 117 5.21 -21.96 10.75
N THR A 118 6.37 -21.79 10.11
CA THR A 118 6.90 -22.77 9.16
C THR A 118 8.33 -23.08 9.57
N GLY A 119 8.57 -24.21 10.23
CA GLY A 119 9.93 -24.66 10.59
C GLY A 119 10.91 -24.69 9.40
N ALA A 120 10.40 -24.71 8.17
CA ALA A 120 11.18 -24.55 6.95
C ALA A 120 11.86 -23.17 6.78
N GLU A 121 11.29 -22.09 7.34
CA GLU A 121 11.90 -20.76 7.29
C GLU A 121 13.07 -20.65 8.28
N GLU A 122 12.90 -21.18 9.49
CA GLU A 122 13.96 -21.25 10.51
C GLU A 122 15.15 -22.09 10.02
N GLU A 123 14.89 -23.28 9.47
CA GLU A 123 15.92 -24.13 8.85
C GLU A 123 16.63 -23.41 7.68
N LEU A 124 15.90 -22.64 6.88
CA LEU A 124 16.48 -21.86 5.78
C LEU A 124 17.35 -20.70 6.29
N ILE A 125 16.95 -20.04 7.38
CA ILE A 125 17.74 -18.98 8.04
C ILE A 125 19.04 -19.59 8.59
N GLU A 126 18.95 -20.68 9.35
CA GLU A 126 20.11 -21.38 9.89
C GLU A 126 21.06 -21.84 8.78
N TYR A 127 20.50 -22.39 7.70
CA TYR A 127 21.29 -22.84 6.56
C TYR A 127 22.00 -21.68 5.86
N LYS A 128 21.33 -20.53 5.68
CA LYS A 128 21.96 -19.31 5.12
C LYS A 128 23.08 -18.79 6.04
N LEU A 129 22.85 -18.75 7.35
CA LEU A 129 23.86 -18.35 8.33
C LEU A 129 25.08 -19.27 8.27
N SER A 130 24.87 -20.59 8.26
CA SER A 130 25.96 -21.58 8.15
C SER A 130 26.82 -21.36 6.90
N LEU A 131 26.17 -21.09 5.75
CA LEU A 131 26.87 -20.82 4.50
C LEU A 131 27.67 -19.51 4.57
N GLU A 132 27.13 -18.48 5.21
CA GLU A 132 27.84 -17.23 5.43
C GLU A 132 29.08 -17.43 6.31
N TYR A 133 28.95 -18.14 7.43
CA TYR A 133 30.05 -18.47 8.32
C TYR A 133 31.16 -19.24 7.60
N ASP A 134 30.80 -20.26 6.81
CA ASP A 134 31.77 -21.07 6.08
C ASP A 134 32.50 -20.27 4.99
N ILE A 135 31.79 -19.34 4.32
CA ILE A 135 32.41 -18.41 3.38
C ILE A 135 33.40 -17.50 4.11
N PHE A 136 33.03 -16.95 5.26
CA PHE A 136 33.93 -16.09 6.03
C PHE A 136 35.14 -16.85 6.57
N ASP A 137 34.98 -18.06 7.09
CA ASP A 137 36.09 -18.91 7.54
C ASP A 137 37.03 -19.26 6.38
N TYR A 138 36.48 -19.61 5.20
CA TYR A 138 37.29 -19.85 4.00
C TYR A 138 38.09 -18.61 3.59
N VAL A 139 37.48 -17.42 3.58
CA VAL A 139 38.17 -16.18 3.23
C VAL A 139 39.22 -15.84 4.29
N TYR A 140 38.91 -15.99 5.57
CA TYR A 140 39.83 -15.74 6.68
C TYR A 140 41.09 -16.60 6.58
N ARG A 141 40.95 -17.89 6.26
CA ARG A 141 42.09 -18.81 6.13
C ARG A 141 42.94 -18.54 4.88
N LYS A 142 42.34 -18.02 3.81
CA LYS A 142 43.00 -17.87 2.50
C LYS A 142 43.63 -16.49 2.28
N TYR A 143 43.08 -15.45 2.90
CA TYR A 143 43.48 -14.06 2.67
C TYR A 143 44.12 -13.44 3.92
N PRO A 144 45.03 -12.45 3.76
CA PRO A 144 45.54 -11.70 4.89
C PRO A 144 44.40 -11.09 5.72
N VAL A 145 44.57 -11.04 7.04
CA VAL A 145 43.54 -10.55 7.99
C VAL A 145 42.98 -9.19 7.58
N GLN A 146 43.83 -8.27 7.13
CA GLN A 146 43.40 -6.94 6.66
C GLN A 146 42.44 -7.00 5.45
N GLN A 147 42.67 -7.92 4.51
CA GLN A 147 41.81 -8.10 3.34
C GLN A 147 40.50 -8.80 3.73
N PHE A 148 40.56 -9.74 4.68
CA PHE A 148 39.38 -10.36 5.25
C PHE A 148 38.49 -9.35 5.98
N GLU A 149 39.06 -8.52 6.86
CA GLU A 149 38.29 -7.50 7.60
C GLU A 149 37.67 -6.48 6.64
N LEU A 150 38.40 -6.06 5.60
CA LEU A 150 37.87 -5.21 4.56
C LEU A 150 36.69 -5.85 3.82
N PHE A 151 36.79 -7.15 3.49
CA PHE A 151 35.73 -7.91 2.86
C PHE A 151 34.50 -8.07 3.77
N LYS A 152 34.71 -8.44 5.03
CA LYS A 152 33.67 -8.56 6.05
C LYS A 152 32.93 -7.23 6.24
N MET A 153 33.67 -6.13 6.35
CA MET A 153 33.11 -4.78 6.48
C MET A 153 32.27 -4.39 5.26
N TYR A 154 32.77 -4.67 4.04
CA TYR A 154 32.03 -4.42 2.82
C TYR A 154 30.71 -5.22 2.73
N ILE A 155 30.72 -6.50 3.09
CA ILE A 155 29.53 -7.36 3.04
C ILE A 155 28.50 -6.95 4.10
N ARG A 156 28.92 -6.68 5.33
CA ARG A 156 28.02 -6.35 6.45
C ARG A 156 27.41 -4.96 6.38
N LEU A 157 28.10 -4.00 5.76
CA LEU A 157 27.66 -2.60 5.72
C LEU A 157 26.97 -2.20 4.41
N LYS A 158 26.76 -3.15 3.48
CA LYS A 158 25.91 -2.95 2.30
C LYS A 158 24.42 -2.89 2.71
N PRO A 159 23.60 -2.02 2.10
CA PRO A 159 23.90 -1.08 1.02
C PRO A 159 24.46 0.28 1.50
N ALA A 160 24.53 0.53 2.81
CA ALA A 160 24.87 1.83 3.40
C ALA A 160 26.27 2.34 3.03
N ILE A 161 27.20 1.44 2.68
CA ILE A 161 28.58 1.78 2.32
C ILE A 161 28.95 1.36 0.89
N ASN A 162 29.58 2.30 0.18
CA ASN A 162 30.23 2.10 -1.12
C ASN A 162 31.77 2.12 -0.98
N TYR A 163 32.51 1.83 -2.07
CA TYR A 163 33.98 1.76 -2.02
C TYR A 163 34.67 3.09 -1.66
N VAL A 164 34.05 4.24 -1.97
CA VAL A 164 34.58 5.56 -1.60
C VAL A 164 34.48 5.76 -0.09
N GLN A 165 33.33 5.43 0.50
CA GLN A 165 33.14 5.50 1.95
C GLN A 165 34.04 4.50 2.68
N LEU A 166 34.21 3.28 2.14
CA LEU A 166 35.11 2.27 2.71
C LEU A 166 36.58 2.74 2.68
N SER A 167 36.98 3.42 1.61
CA SER A 167 38.29 4.05 1.47
C SER A 167 38.51 5.14 2.51
N GLN A 168 37.51 5.98 2.77
CA GLN A 168 37.60 7.04 3.79
C GLN A 168 37.79 6.48 5.21
N ILE A 169 37.12 5.36 5.52
CA ILE A 169 37.20 4.68 6.82
C ILE A 169 38.54 3.96 6.98
N THR A 170 38.98 3.21 5.97
CA THR A 170 40.15 2.32 6.07
C THR A 170 41.47 2.97 5.64
N LYS A 171 41.42 4.14 4.98
CA LYS A 171 42.55 4.81 4.33
C LYS A 171 43.23 3.98 3.22
N ILE A 172 42.56 2.95 2.72
CA ILE A 172 42.98 2.15 1.55
C ILE A 172 42.44 2.82 0.28
N SER A 173 43.17 2.76 -0.83
CA SER A 173 42.70 3.31 -2.10
C SER A 173 41.44 2.58 -2.62
N VAL A 174 40.53 3.31 -3.28
CA VAL A 174 39.32 2.74 -3.88
C VAL A 174 39.65 1.64 -4.89
N THR A 175 40.70 1.84 -5.69
CA THR A 175 41.18 0.85 -6.69
C THR A 175 41.60 -0.43 -6.01
N SER A 176 42.44 -0.35 -4.97
CA SER A 176 42.90 -1.52 -4.22
C SER A 176 41.74 -2.24 -3.53
N ILE A 177 40.78 -1.50 -2.95
CA ILE A 177 39.56 -2.09 -2.37
C ILE A 177 38.79 -2.87 -3.44
N SER A 178 38.54 -2.26 -4.60
CA SER A 178 37.82 -2.89 -5.71
C SER A 178 38.51 -4.18 -6.17
N GLU A 179 39.83 -4.16 -6.33
CA GLU A 179 40.64 -5.32 -6.72
C GLU A 179 40.55 -6.46 -5.70
N ILE A 180 40.76 -6.14 -4.41
CA ILE A 180 40.69 -7.11 -3.31
C ILE A 180 39.30 -7.75 -3.24
N ILE A 181 38.25 -6.94 -3.17
CA ILE A 181 36.87 -7.42 -3.05
C ILE A 181 36.48 -8.24 -4.28
N SER A 182 36.84 -7.80 -5.48
CA SER A 182 36.55 -8.52 -6.73
C SER A 182 37.29 -9.85 -6.81
N LYS A 183 38.55 -9.91 -6.35
CA LYS A 183 39.33 -11.15 -6.28
C LYS A 183 38.68 -12.15 -5.33
N ILE A 184 38.35 -11.73 -4.10
CA ILE A 184 37.67 -12.57 -3.12
C ILE A 184 36.33 -13.08 -3.65
N ARG A 185 35.49 -12.19 -4.24
CA ARG A 185 34.22 -12.59 -4.85
C ARG A 185 34.37 -13.65 -5.93
N ARG A 186 35.32 -13.48 -6.85
CA ARG A 186 35.56 -14.46 -7.93
C ARG A 186 35.99 -15.80 -7.37
N ASP A 187 36.83 -15.81 -6.35
CA ASP A 187 37.28 -17.03 -5.71
C ASP A 187 36.14 -17.77 -5.00
N VAL A 188 35.31 -17.06 -4.25
CA VAL A 188 34.12 -17.63 -3.59
C VAL A 188 33.13 -18.17 -4.62
N GLN A 189 32.92 -17.46 -5.74
CA GLN A 189 32.02 -17.89 -6.82
C GLN A 189 32.51 -19.13 -7.57
N ARG A 190 33.83 -19.31 -7.68
CA ARG A 190 34.47 -20.49 -8.30
C ARG A 190 34.48 -21.70 -7.38
N HIS A 191 34.28 -21.53 -6.07
CA HIS A 191 34.21 -22.63 -5.13
C HIS A 191 32.92 -23.44 -5.33
N ASP A 192 33.05 -24.65 -5.86
CA ASP A 192 31.90 -25.48 -6.25
C ASP A 192 30.96 -25.78 -5.07
N GLY A 193 31.51 -26.00 -3.87
CA GLY A 193 30.73 -26.21 -2.63
C GLY A 193 29.80 -25.04 -2.29
N PHE A 194 30.33 -23.81 -2.22
CA PHE A 194 29.52 -22.61 -1.97
C PHE A 194 28.52 -22.33 -3.09
N ARG A 195 28.91 -22.58 -4.36
CA ARG A 195 28.00 -22.43 -5.50
C ARG A 195 26.82 -23.40 -5.40
N CYS A 196 27.05 -24.64 -5.00
CA CYS A 196 26.00 -25.64 -4.82
C CYS A 196 25.05 -25.24 -3.67
N ARG A 197 25.59 -24.94 -2.50
CA ARG A 197 24.81 -24.52 -1.31
C ARG A 197 24.01 -23.24 -1.55
N ARG A 198 24.58 -22.28 -2.27
CA ARG A 198 23.85 -21.06 -2.69
C ARG A 198 22.65 -21.37 -3.60
N ARG A 199 22.71 -22.40 -4.45
CA ARG A 199 21.54 -22.79 -5.25
C ARG A 199 20.44 -23.38 -4.37
N GLN A 200 20.80 -24.12 -3.32
CA GLN A 200 19.84 -24.66 -2.35
C GLN A 200 19.14 -23.52 -1.58
N THR A 201 19.86 -22.47 -1.18
CA THR A 201 19.25 -21.28 -0.55
C THR A 201 18.26 -20.53 -1.44
N LEU A 202 18.32 -20.71 -2.77
CA LEU A 202 17.44 -20.05 -3.74
C LEU A 202 16.24 -20.90 -4.14
N ARG A 203 16.35 -22.24 -4.05
CA ARG A 203 15.28 -23.19 -4.40
C ARG A 203 14.25 -23.39 -3.29
N CYS A 204 14.60 -23.08 -2.04
CA CYS A 204 13.64 -23.14 -0.93
C CYS A 204 12.66 -21.95 -0.88
N CYS A 205 12.67 -21.05 -1.88
CA CYS A 205 11.74 -19.92 -2.00
C CYS A 205 10.67 -20.13 -3.09
N GLU A 206 10.57 -21.32 -3.68
CA GLU A 206 9.60 -21.65 -4.74
C GLU A 206 8.57 -22.67 -4.25
N TRP A 207 7.82 -22.41 -3.16
CA TRP A 207 6.58 -23.13 -2.83
C TRP A 207 5.62 -22.20 -2.09
#